data_AF-X1BMJ1-F1
#
_entry.id   AF-X1BMJ1-F1
#
_cell.length_a   1.000
_cell.length_b   1.000
_cell.length_c   1.000
_cell.angle_alpha   90.00
_cell.angle_beta   90.00
_cell.angle_gamma   90.00
#
_symmetry.space_group_name_H-M   'P 1'
#
loop_
_entity.id
_entity.type
_entity.pdbx_description
1 polymer ?
#
loop_
_entity_poly.entity_id
_entity_poly.type
_entity_poly.pdbx_seq_one_letter_code
_entity_poly.pdbx_strand_id
1 'polypeptide(L)'
;AGENKCSECGFEPRHTENVEVKDGELKLLKGSSKPKKQDKQQYWSELMGMKKQMDDIAKAAESEGKKGKRYSSGYYSHKYKEKFGVWPRGLTDDPIAPSATLIGSIKAQQIAFFNKNKGKPDV
;
A
#
# COMPACT_ATOMS: atom_id res chain seq x y z
N ALA A 1 -25.83 11.73 30.23
CA ALA A 1 -24.46 11.18 30.32
C ALA A 1 -24.52 9.77 29.76
N GLY A 2 -23.72 9.47 28.73
CA GLY A 2 -23.86 8.28 27.89
C GLY A 2 -23.26 7.04 28.53
N GLU A 3 -24.03 5.95 28.51
CA GLU A 3 -23.64 4.62 28.97
C GLU A 3 -22.50 4.11 28.08
N ASN A 4 -21.31 3.86 28.64
CA ASN A 4 -20.11 3.44 27.90
C ASN A 4 -20.15 1.97 27.45
N LYS A 5 -21.34 1.39 27.32
CA LYS A 5 -21.55 -0.02 27.01
C LYS A 5 -22.07 -0.15 25.59
N CYS A 6 -21.33 -0.84 24.74
CA CYS A 6 -21.80 -1.17 23.40
C CYS A 6 -23.06 -2.04 23.51
N SER A 7 -24.17 -1.59 22.91
CA SER A 7 -25.46 -2.29 22.92
C SER A 7 -25.48 -3.54 22.03
N GLU A 8 -24.52 -3.68 21.12
CA GLU A 8 -24.44 -4.81 20.17
C GLU A 8 -23.59 -5.96 20.70
N CYS A 9 -22.44 -5.67 21.33
CA CYS A 9 -21.51 -6.69 21.83
C CYS A 9 -21.26 -6.64 23.34
N GLY A 10 -21.84 -5.67 24.06
CA GLY A 10 -21.67 -5.51 25.51
C GLY A 10 -20.30 -4.98 25.94
N PHE A 11 -19.44 -4.58 25.00
CA PHE A 11 -18.10 -4.09 25.30
C PHE A 11 -18.15 -2.78 26.09
N GLU A 12 -17.43 -2.76 27.21
CA GLU A 12 -17.26 -1.60 28.08
C GLU A 12 -15.76 -1.32 28.21
N PRO A 13 -15.25 -0.19 27.69
CA PRO A 13 -13.84 0.15 27.78
C PRO A 13 -13.50 0.43 29.25
N ARG A 14 -12.69 -0.44 29.85
CA ARG A 14 -12.12 -0.22 31.18
C ARG A 14 -10.82 0.54 31.04
N HIS A 15 -10.64 1.56 31.87
CA HIS A 15 -9.36 2.22 32.02
C HIS A 15 -8.36 1.22 32.64
N THR A 16 -7.23 1.00 31.98
CA THR A 16 -6.17 0.14 32.52
C THR A 16 -5.40 0.94 33.56
N GLU A 17 -5.79 0.79 34.82
CA GLU A 17 -5.01 1.30 35.96
C GLU A 17 -3.80 0.38 36.21
N ASN A 18 -2.70 0.95 36.70
CA ASN A 18 -1.51 0.20 37.11
C ASN A 18 -0.68 -0.40 35.94
N VAL A 19 -0.39 0.41 34.92
CA VAL A 19 0.56 0.05 33.86
C VAL A 19 2.00 0.10 34.42
N GLU A 20 2.59 -1.05 34.69
CA GLU A 20 4.00 -1.16 35.05
C GLU A 20 4.89 -0.73 33.88
N VAL A 21 5.56 0.42 34.02
CA VAL A 21 6.58 0.87 33.08
C VAL A 21 7.88 0.16 33.42
N LYS A 22 8.26 -0.82 32.59
CA LYS A 22 9.55 -1.53 32.70
C LYS A 22 10.55 -0.90 31.75
N ASP A 23 11.70 -0.50 32.27
CA ASP A 23 12.85 -0.15 31.44
C ASP A 23 13.31 -1.41 30.69
N GLY A 24 13.26 -1.34 29.36
CA GLY A 24 13.69 -2.42 28.47
C GLY A 24 14.53 -1.85 27.34
N GLU A 25 15.61 -2.54 26.99
CA GLU A 25 16.39 -2.18 25.82
C GLU A 25 15.63 -2.53 24.53
N LEU A 26 15.45 -1.53 23.67
CA LEU A 26 14.93 -1.76 22.33
C LEU A 26 15.90 -2.64 21.55
N LYS A 27 15.44 -3.83 21.15
CA LYS A 27 16.20 -4.73 20.28
C LYS A 27 15.73 -4.57 18.84
N LEU A 28 16.71 -4.47 17.93
CA LEU A 28 16.43 -4.52 16.50
C LEU A 28 15.83 -5.88 16.16
N LEU A 29 14.59 -5.87 15.67
CA LEU A 29 14.02 -7.04 15.02
C LEU A 29 14.80 -7.27 13.71
N LYS A 30 15.74 -8.22 13.74
CA LYS A 30 16.51 -8.61 12.55
C LYS A 30 15.53 -9.17 11.51
N GLY A 31 15.72 -8.73 10.26
CA GLY A 31 14.72 -8.72 9.19
C GLY A 31 13.92 -10.00 8.95
N SER A 32 12.70 -9.81 8.44
CA SER A 32 11.85 -10.87 7.91
C SER A 32 12.61 -11.73 6.89
N SER A 33 12.25 -13.01 6.82
CA SER A 33 12.82 -13.97 5.86
C SER A 33 12.81 -13.40 4.43
N LYS A 34 13.83 -13.75 3.63
CA LYS A 34 13.87 -13.38 2.21
C LYS A 34 12.51 -13.71 1.54
N PRO A 35 11.92 -12.78 0.77
CA PRO A 35 10.61 -13.00 0.17
C PRO A 35 10.64 -14.22 -0.73
N LYS A 36 9.67 -15.11 -0.54
CA LYS A 36 9.50 -16.34 -1.32
C LYS A 36 9.05 -15.99 -2.74
N LYS A 37 9.17 -16.96 -3.66
CA LYS A 37 8.68 -16.81 -5.04
C LYS A 37 7.18 -16.48 -5.08
N GLN A 38 6.40 -17.06 -4.17
CA GLN A 38 4.97 -16.78 -4.04
C GLN A 38 4.70 -15.33 -3.65
N ASP A 39 5.44 -14.76 -2.68
CA ASP A 39 5.28 -13.36 -2.27
C ASP A 39 5.54 -12.40 -3.43
N LYS A 40 6.54 -12.74 -4.27
CA LYS A 40 6.86 -12.01 -5.49
C LYS A 40 5.73 -12.09 -6.51
N GLN A 41 5.22 -13.30 -6.78
CA GLN A 41 4.09 -13.48 -7.69
C GLN A 41 2.85 -12.74 -7.21
N GLN A 42 2.51 -12.87 -5.92
CA GLN A 42 1.35 -12.22 -5.33
C GLN A 42 1.44 -10.69 -5.47
N TYR A 43 2.58 -10.10 -5.13
CA TYR A 43 2.77 -8.65 -5.27
C TYR A 43 2.67 -8.18 -6.73
N TRP A 44 3.16 -8.99 -7.69
CA TRP A 44 3.00 -8.70 -9.10
C TRP A 44 1.54 -8.76 -9.57
N SER A 45 0.82 -9.81 -9.16
CA SER A 45 -0.61 -9.96 -9.41
C SER A 45 -1.44 -8.81 -8.83
N GLU A 46 -1.11 -8.32 -7.64
CA GLU A 46 -1.73 -7.14 -7.03
C GLU A 46 -1.44 -5.85 -7.83
N LEU A 47 -0.22 -5.67 -8.34
CA LEU A 47 0.13 -4.56 -9.23
C LEU A 47 -0.67 -4.61 -10.55
N MET A 48 -0.88 -5.80 -11.12
CA MET A 48 -1.71 -5.98 -12.31
C MET A 48 -3.19 -5.68 -12.03
N GLY A 49 -3.71 -6.05 -10.86
CA GLY A 49 -5.05 -5.66 -10.43
C GLY A 49 -5.19 -4.15 -10.27
N MET A 50 -4.21 -3.48 -9.66
CA MET A 50 -4.18 -2.02 -9.56
C MET A 50 -4.13 -1.35 -10.94
N LYS A 51 -3.37 -1.92 -11.89
CA LYS A 51 -3.36 -1.45 -13.29
C LYS A 51 -4.74 -1.53 -13.92
N LYS A 52 -5.38 -2.69 -13.83
CA LYS A 52 -6.73 -2.90 -14.37
C LYS A 52 -7.73 -1.91 -13.77
N GLN A 53 -7.71 -1.73 -12.45
CA GLN A 53 -8.57 -0.75 -11.77
C GLN A 53 -8.36 0.67 -12.29
N MET A 54 -7.11 1.10 -12.49
CA MET A 54 -6.82 2.45 -13.02
C MET A 54 -7.25 2.60 -14.49
N ASP A 55 -7.08 1.56 -15.30
CA ASP A 55 -7.53 1.56 -16.69
C ASP A 55 -9.07 1.67 -16.78
N ASP A 56 -9.79 0.98 -15.91
CA ASP A 56 -11.25 1.02 -15.84
C ASP A 56 -11.75 2.40 -15.37
N ILE A 57 -11.13 2.97 -14.33
CA ILE A 57 -11.41 4.35 -13.86
C ILE A 57 -11.13 5.36 -14.99
N ALA A 58 -10.04 5.20 -15.72
CA ALA A 58 -9.68 6.12 -16.80
C ALA A 58 -10.68 6.04 -17.96
N LYS A 59 -11.16 4.84 -18.32
CA LYS A 59 -12.22 4.68 -19.33
C LYS A 59 -13.53 5.32 -18.88
N ALA A 60 -13.91 5.14 -17.61
CA ALA A 60 -15.10 5.79 -17.06
C ALA A 60 -14.98 7.31 -17.14
N ALA A 61 -13.84 7.89 -16.75
CA ALA A 61 -13.59 9.32 -16.86
C ALA A 61 -13.68 9.83 -18.31
N GLU A 62 -13.15 9.08 -19.26
CA GLU A 62 -13.21 9.45 -20.69
C GLU A 62 -14.63 9.41 -21.25
N SER A 63 -15.47 8.47 -20.80
CA SER A 63 -16.89 8.46 -21.18
C SER A 63 -17.65 9.70 -20.70
N GLU A 64 -17.15 10.36 -19.65
CA GLU A 64 -17.66 11.64 -19.14
C GLU A 64 -16.97 12.87 -19.76
N GLY A 65 -16.11 12.67 -20.78
CA GLY A 65 -15.36 13.75 -21.43
C GLY A 65 -14.17 14.28 -20.61
N LYS A 66 -13.77 13.59 -19.53
CA LYS A 66 -12.61 13.96 -18.70
C LYS A 66 -11.36 13.22 -19.15
N LYS A 67 -10.19 13.85 -18.98
CA LYS A 67 -8.90 13.21 -19.25
C LYS A 67 -8.63 12.11 -18.22
N GLY A 68 -8.72 10.84 -18.62
CA GLY A 68 -8.36 9.69 -17.81
C GLY A 68 -6.87 9.69 -17.43
N LYS A 69 -6.55 9.22 -16.22
CA LYS A 69 -5.17 9.02 -15.78
C LYS A 69 -4.81 7.55 -15.88
N ARG A 70 -3.78 7.23 -16.68
CA ARG A 70 -3.22 5.88 -16.82
C ARG A 70 -1.73 5.87 -16.55
N TYR A 71 -1.25 4.80 -15.93
CA TYR A 71 0.17 4.56 -15.77
C TYR A 71 0.66 3.58 -16.83
N SER A 72 1.90 3.75 -17.30
CA SER A 72 2.49 2.83 -18.28
C SER A 72 2.77 1.46 -17.65
N SER A 73 2.86 0.41 -18.48
CA SER A 73 3.31 -0.92 -18.00
C SER A 73 4.70 -0.86 -17.32
N GLY A 74 5.57 0.02 -17.82
CA GLY A 74 6.88 0.29 -17.22
C GLY A 74 6.78 0.80 -15.77
N TYR A 75 5.79 1.63 -15.46
CA TYR A 75 5.58 2.12 -14.08
C TYR A 75 5.43 0.96 -13.09
N TYR A 76 4.55 0.00 -13.37
CA TYR A 76 4.31 -1.16 -12.49
C TYR A 76 5.55 -2.05 -12.37
N SER A 77 6.29 -2.24 -13.48
CA SER A 77 7.55 -3.00 -13.48
C SER A 77 8.63 -2.33 -12.60
N HIS A 78 8.71 -0.99 -12.62
CA HIS A 78 9.58 -0.23 -11.73
C HIS A 78 9.17 -0.36 -10.26
N LYS A 79 7.88 -0.36 -9.95
CA LYS A 79 7.38 -0.57 -8.57
C LYS A 79 7.72 -1.95 -8.03
N TYR A 80 7.60 -2.98 -8.87
CA TYR A 80 8.05 -4.31 -8.53
C TYR A 80 9.56 -4.36 -8.24
N LYS A 81 10.38 -3.73 -9.12
CA LYS A 81 11.84 -3.65 -8.93
C LYS A 81 12.24 -2.88 -7.69
N GLU A 82 11.54 -1.80 -7.34
CA GLU A 82 11.79 -1.02 -6.13
C GLU A 82 11.57 -1.86 -4.86
N LYS A 83 10.57 -2.75 -4.86
CA LYS A 83 10.27 -3.63 -3.73
C LYS A 83 11.22 -4.82 -3.59
N PHE A 84 11.58 -5.48 -4.70
CA PHE A 84 12.32 -6.75 -4.69
C PHE A 84 13.74 -6.70 -5.26
N GLY A 85 14.16 -5.57 -5.82
CA GLY A 85 15.46 -5.39 -6.46
C GLY A 85 15.62 -6.10 -7.82
N VAL A 86 14.60 -6.81 -8.30
CA VAL A 86 14.64 -7.60 -9.55
C VAL A 86 13.47 -7.26 -10.46
N TRP A 87 13.60 -7.49 -11.76
CA TRP A 87 12.51 -7.32 -12.72
C TRP A 87 11.49 -8.48 -12.63
N PRO A 88 10.20 -8.25 -12.93
CA PRO A 88 9.14 -9.26 -12.89
C PRO A 88 9.23 -10.21 -14.08
N ARG A 89 10.31 -10.99 -14.18
CA ARG A 89 10.51 -11.97 -15.26
C ARG A 89 9.96 -13.34 -14.86
N GLY A 90 9.18 -13.96 -15.75
CA GLY A 90 8.64 -15.31 -15.53
C GLY A 90 7.56 -15.39 -14.45
N LEU A 91 6.87 -14.28 -14.20
CA LEU A 91 5.66 -14.22 -13.38
C LEU A 91 4.43 -14.24 -14.28
N THR A 92 3.29 -14.68 -13.75
CA THR A 92 2.02 -14.65 -14.48
C THR A 92 1.32 -13.30 -14.29
N ASP A 93 0.70 -12.77 -15.35
CA ASP A 93 0.00 -11.49 -15.34
C ASP A 93 -1.45 -11.63 -14.86
N ASP A 94 -1.67 -12.38 -13.77
CA ASP A 94 -3.01 -12.63 -13.22
C ASP A 94 -3.41 -11.49 -12.27
N PRO A 95 -4.39 -10.64 -12.62
CA PRO A 95 -4.75 -9.49 -11.80
C PRO A 95 -5.54 -9.91 -10.55
N ILE A 96 -5.05 -9.51 -9.38
CA ILE A 96 -5.70 -9.73 -8.08
C ILE A 96 -5.97 -8.39 -7.41
N ALA A 97 -7.01 -8.31 -6.58
CA ALA A 97 -7.32 -7.10 -5.82
C ALA A 97 -6.09 -6.62 -5.00
N PRO A 98 -5.70 -5.33 -5.12
CA PRO A 98 -4.52 -4.83 -4.45
C PRO A 98 -4.69 -4.82 -2.93
N SER A 99 -3.66 -5.27 -2.21
CA SER A 99 -3.67 -5.26 -0.74
C SER A 99 -3.53 -3.84 -0.18
N ALA A 100 -3.97 -3.65 1.07
CA ALA A 100 -3.76 -2.40 1.80
C ALA A 100 -2.27 -2.04 1.91
N THR A 101 -1.40 -3.05 2.04
CA THR A 101 0.05 -2.87 2.08
C THR A 101 0.60 -2.32 0.77
N LEU A 102 0.18 -2.85 -0.38
CA LEU A 102 0.58 -2.32 -1.68
C LEU A 102 0.11 -0.86 -1.83
N ILE A 103 -1.17 -0.60 -1.57
CA ILE A 103 -1.76 0.75 -1.68
C ILE A 103 -1.01 1.74 -0.78
N GLY A 104 -0.74 1.37 0.47
CA GLY A 104 0.02 2.19 1.41
C GLY A 104 1.44 2.47 0.93
N SER A 105 2.13 1.47 0.38
CA SER A 105 3.48 1.62 -0.18
C SER A 105 3.51 2.61 -1.35
N ILE A 106 2.57 2.50 -2.29
CA ILE A 106 2.48 3.41 -3.44
C ILE A 106 2.16 4.84 -2.97
N LYS A 107 1.22 4.99 -2.03
CA LYS A 107 0.86 6.29 -1.44
C LYS A 107 2.05 6.94 -0.74
N ALA A 108 2.81 6.18 0.05
CA ALA A 108 4.01 6.68 0.72
C ALA A 108 5.04 7.21 -0.28
N GLN A 109 5.25 6.51 -1.40
CA GLN A 109 6.16 6.95 -2.46
C GLN A 109 5.67 8.24 -3.15
N GLN A 110 4.37 8.37 -3.39
CA GLN A 110 3.79 9.59 -3.96
C GLN A 110 3.98 10.79 -3.02
N ILE A 111 3.75 10.59 -1.71
CA ILE A 111 3.98 11.62 -0.68
C ILE A 111 5.45 12.01 -0.63
N ALA A 112 6.36 11.04 -0.64
CA ALA A 112 7.80 11.29 -0.64
C ALA A 112 8.24 12.08 -1.89
N PHE A 113 7.73 11.71 -3.07
CA PHE A 113 7.99 12.44 -4.30
C PHE A 113 7.47 13.87 -4.24
N PHE A 114 6.24 14.06 -3.77
CA PHE A 114 5.64 15.39 -3.61
C PHE A 114 6.45 16.24 -2.63
N ASN A 115 6.80 15.71 -1.45
CA ASN A 115 7.61 16.43 -0.46
C ASN A 115 9.01 16.76 -0.98
N LYS A 116 9.63 15.90 -1.80
CA LYS A 116 10.91 16.18 -2.46
C LYS A 116 10.83 17.33 -3.48
N ASN A 117 9.65 17.59 -4.04
CA ASN A 117 9.45 18.61 -5.04
C ASN A 117 8.80 19.89 -4.50
N LYS A 118 8.31 19.89 -3.25
CA LYS A 118 7.90 21.12 -2.56
C LYS A 118 9.08 22.09 -2.50
N GLY A 119 8.94 23.25 -3.14
CA GLY A 119 9.95 24.32 -3.11
C GLY A 119 10.93 24.32 -4.29
N LYS A 120 10.79 23.45 -5.29
CA LYS A 120 11.50 23.64 -6.56
C LYS A 120 10.75 24.67 -7.41
N PRO A 121 11.42 25.69 -7.97
CA PRO A 121 10.78 26.57 -8.94
C PRO A 121 10.30 25.73 -10.12
N ASP A 122 9.13 26.05 -10.66
CA ASP A 122 8.65 25.48 -11.91
C ASP A 122 9.65 25.89 -13.01
N VAL A 123 10.41 24.92 -13.51
CA VAL A 123 11.34 25.10 -14.64
C VAL A 123 10.62 24.75 -15.93
#